data_AF-A0A2N2ZSL9-F1
#
_entry.id   AF-A0A2N2ZSL9-F1
#
_cell.length_a   1.000
_cell.length_b   1.000
_cell.length_c   1.000
_cell.angle_alpha   90.00
_cell.angle_beta   90.00
_cell.angle_gamma   90.00
#
_symmetry.space_group_name_H-M   'P 1'
#
loop_
_entity.id
_entity.type
_entity.pdbx_description
1 polymer ?
#
loop_
_entity_poly.entity_id
_entity_poly.type
_entity_poly.pdbx_seq_one_letter_code
_entity_poly.pdbx_strand_id
1 'polypeptide(L)'
;MNYKKLNNILGWFTFALALIVYTLTLEPTAGWWDCGEYIATAYKLQVGHPPGAPLFQMVGRFFSLFAFGDTMNVAMMINFMSATVSALTIMFLFWTITRLAIKMVRTENEMTFGQQVVVLGSGLVGALAYTFSDSFWFSAVEGEVYAMSSFFTAVVFWAILKWEEAADQKHSIRWIVLIAYLVGLSIGVHLLNLLAIPAIAYIYYFKKYKATSKGIILTGAISIFLLSFIMYIVIPWIVDLAAKFELVFVNNFGLPFNSGIIVYFSLIITGLVFGLRYTQRRGKLIANTALLSLAFILIGYSSFMMLVIRANTNTPINENNPDDAISLLSYLNREQYGTWPLFTGQYYSAPLDPQNPYSDGSPIYIRDKKVGKYVMTDSRKGDIPNFDPKFKTVLPRMYSAQENHIRAYKSWGKIKGVPIQAINNSGEPETLIKPTMGENLRFMFRYQISHMYFRYFMWNFAGRQNDLH
;
A
#
# COMPACT_ATOMS: atom_id res chain seq x y z
N MET A 1 11.38 -40.49 -6.63
CA MET A 1 10.75 -39.71 -5.53
C MET A 1 9.64 -38.85 -6.11
N ASN A 2 8.49 -38.69 -5.45
CA ASN A 2 7.40 -37.84 -5.98
C ASN A 2 7.74 -36.36 -5.74
N TYR A 3 8.11 -35.64 -6.81
CA TYR A 3 8.47 -34.23 -6.76
C TYR A 3 7.43 -33.36 -6.04
N LYS A 4 6.14 -33.54 -6.32
CA LYS A 4 5.08 -32.73 -5.69
C LYS A 4 5.06 -32.90 -4.18
N LYS A 5 5.22 -34.13 -3.70
CA LYS A 5 5.28 -34.43 -2.26
C LYS A 5 6.48 -33.74 -1.62
N LEU A 6 7.65 -33.85 -2.25
CA LEU A 6 8.89 -33.25 -1.74
C LEU A 6 8.84 -31.72 -1.75
N ASN A 7 8.32 -31.12 -2.81
CA ASN A 7 8.12 -29.67 -2.92
C ASN A 7 7.19 -29.13 -1.84
N ASN A 8 6.12 -29.86 -1.52
CA ASN A 8 5.22 -29.45 -0.44
C ASN A 8 5.88 -29.57 0.93
N ILE A 9 6.60 -30.67 1.19
CA ILE A 9 7.34 -30.87 2.45
C ILE A 9 8.39 -29.79 2.63
N LEU A 10 9.18 -29.49 1.60
CA LEU A 10 10.24 -28.50 1.68
C LEU A 10 9.70 -27.07 1.86
N GLY A 11 8.53 -26.74 1.29
CA GLY A 11 7.87 -25.46 1.58
C GLY A 11 7.44 -25.34 3.05
N TRP A 12 6.87 -26.40 3.63
CA TRP A 12 6.54 -26.40 5.05
C TRP A 12 7.79 -26.45 5.95
N PHE A 13 8.87 -27.06 5.47
CA PHE A 13 10.16 -27.01 6.15
C PHE A 13 10.72 -25.59 6.18
N THR A 14 10.69 -24.84 5.07
CA THR A 14 11.15 -23.43 5.07
C THR A 14 10.26 -22.55 5.95
N PHE A 15 8.94 -22.79 5.97
CA PHE A 15 8.04 -22.17 6.94
C PHE A 15 8.50 -22.44 8.39
N ALA A 16 8.67 -23.70 8.76
CA ALA A 16 9.01 -24.09 10.13
C ALA A 16 10.38 -23.52 10.55
N LEU A 17 11.37 -23.58 9.65
CA LEU A 17 12.70 -23.02 9.91
C LEU A 17 12.65 -21.50 10.11
N ALA A 18 11.97 -20.77 9.21
CA ALA A 18 11.83 -19.33 9.34
C ALA A 18 11.06 -18.94 10.61
N LEU A 19 9.98 -19.66 10.94
CA LEU A 19 9.21 -19.42 12.17
C LEU A 19 10.07 -19.62 13.41
N ILE A 20 10.88 -20.68 13.46
CA ILE A 20 11.81 -20.93 14.58
C ILE A 20 12.81 -19.78 14.69
N VAL A 21 13.47 -19.39 13.59
CA VAL A 21 14.46 -18.31 13.57
C VAL A 21 13.86 -16.99 14.07
N TYR A 22 12.70 -16.59 13.53
CA TYR A 22 12.05 -15.34 13.91
C TYR A 22 11.50 -15.38 15.34
N THR A 23 11.00 -16.52 15.81
CA THR A 23 10.54 -16.65 17.19
C THR A 23 11.69 -16.59 18.19
N LEU A 24 12.85 -17.18 17.86
CA LEU A 24 14.04 -17.13 18.72
C LEU A 24 14.67 -15.74 18.78
N THR A 25 14.38 -14.87 17.82
CA THR A 25 14.91 -13.50 17.74
C THR A 25 13.81 -12.44 17.82
N LEU A 26 12.65 -12.83 18.35
CA LEU A 26 11.47 -11.99 18.43
C LEU A 26 11.74 -10.80 19.34
N GLU A 27 11.27 -9.62 18.95
CA GLU A 27 11.27 -8.48 19.87
C GLU A 27 10.31 -8.82 21.04
N PRO A 28 10.77 -8.82 22.30
CA PRO A 28 9.91 -9.19 23.43
C PRO A 28 8.87 -8.10 23.75
N THR A 29 9.12 -6.85 23.34
CA THR A 29 8.30 -5.69 23.68
C THR A 29 7.92 -4.86 22.45
N ALA A 30 7.84 -3.54 22.57
CA ALA A 30 7.61 -2.67 21.42
C ALA A 30 8.96 -2.35 20.75
N GLY A 31 9.03 -2.60 19.44
CA GLY A 31 10.15 -2.17 18.62
C GLY A 31 10.23 -0.65 18.48
N TRP A 32 11.21 -0.20 17.69
CA TRP A 32 11.37 1.21 17.36
C TRP A 32 10.25 1.70 16.42
N TRP A 33 10.00 3.00 16.38
CA TRP A 33 9.04 3.63 15.45
C TRP A 33 7.56 3.30 15.74
N ASP A 34 6.80 2.88 14.72
CA ASP A 34 5.34 2.74 14.76
C ASP A 34 4.89 1.44 15.46
N CYS A 35 5.80 0.50 15.73
CA CYS A 35 5.51 -0.79 16.36
C CYS A 35 4.70 -0.67 17.66
N GLY A 36 5.09 0.25 18.55
CA GLY A 36 4.39 0.45 19.83
C GLY A 36 2.93 0.88 19.63
N GLU A 37 2.69 1.74 18.64
CA GLU A 37 1.35 2.19 18.27
C GLU A 37 0.54 1.07 17.62
N TYR A 38 1.11 0.33 16.67
CA TYR A 38 0.46 -0.81 16.03
C TYR A 38 0.07 -1.90 17.04
N ILE A 39 0.94 -2.21 18.01
CA ILE A 39 0.65 -3.13 19.11
C ILE A 39 -0.50 -2.60 19.97
N ALA A 40 -0.43 -1.33 20.41
CA ALA A 40 -1.44 -0.73 21.28
C ALA A 40 -2.82 -0.62 20.60
N THR A 41 -2.83 -0.27 19.32
CA THR A 41 -4.04 -0.14 18.53
C THR A 41 -4.61 -1.50 18.15
N ALA A 42 -3.80 -2.50 17.81
CA ALA A 42 -4.27 -3.87 17.59
C ALA A 42 -4.86 -4.49 18.87
N TYR A 43 -4.21 -4.33 20.02
CA TYR A 43 -4.66 -4.94 21.28
C TYR A 43 -6.09 -4.55 21.67
N LYS A 44 -6.50 -3.29 21.45
CA LYS A 44 -7.84 -2.81 21.79
C LYS A 44 -8.71 -2.43 20.58
N LEU A 45 -8.26 -2.77 19.36
CA LEU A 45 -8.87 -2.35 18.10
C LEU A 45 -9.13 -0.83 18.09
N GLN A 46 -8.07 -0.05 18.14
CA GLN A 46 -8.11 1.42 18.19
C GLN A 46 -7.72 2.01 16.84
N VAL A 47 -7.92 3.31 16.66
CA VAL A 47 -7.62 3.99 15.40
C VAL A 47 -6.25 4.67 15.51
N GLY A 48 -5.26 4.06 14.88
CA GLY A 48 -3.90 4.61 14.79
C GLY A 48 -3.74 5.61 13.64
N HIS A 49 -2.50 5.97 13.33
CA HIS A 49 -2.19 7.00 12.36
C HIS A 49 -2.71 6.70 10.94
N PRO A 50 -3.11 7.73 10.17
CA PRO A 50 -3.65 7.53 8.83
C PRO A 50 -2.63 6.99 7.81
N PRO A 51 -3.03 6.08 6.90
CA PRO A 51 -4.42 5.67 6.62
C PRO A 51 -4.88 4.46 7.44
N GLY A 52 -4.16 4.09 8.50
CA GLY A 52 -4.47 2.93 9.35
C GLY A 52 -4.17 1.58 8.69
N ALA A 53 -4.22 0.53 9.49
CA ALA A 53 -4.03 -0.85 9.05
C ALA A 53 -5.07 -1.80 9.71
N PRO A 54 -6.37 -1.63 9.41
CA PRO A 54 -7.44 -2.31 10.14
C PRO A 54 -7.38 -3.83 10.07
N LEU A 55 -6.94 -4.40 8.94
CA LEU A 55 -6.79 -5.86 8.82
C LEU A 55 -5.63 -6.35 9.69
N PHE A 56 -4.49 -5.64 9.68
CA PHE A 56 -3.38 -5.94 10.57
C PHE A 56 -3.84 -5.90 12.04
N GLN A 57 -4.58 -4.86 12.44
CA GLN A 57 -5.10 -4.71 13.79
C GLN A 57 -6.07 -5.83 14.20
N MET A 58 -6.97 -6.26 13.31
CA MET A 58 -7.89 -7.36 13.57
C MET A 58 -7.16 -8.69 13.77
N VAL A 59 -6.16 -8.99 12.96
CA VAL A 59 -5.35 -10.22 13.12
C VAL A 59 -4.47 -10.10 14.37
N GLY A 60 -3.87 -8.93 14.62
CA GLY A 60 -3.09 -8.66 15.83
C GLY A 60 -3.91 -8.81 17.10
N ARG A 61 -5.18 -8.37 17.08
CA ARG A 61 -6.14 -8.59 18.17
C ARG A 61 -6.35 -10.09 18.42
N PHE A 62 -6.53 -10.89 17.38
CA PHE A 62 -6.66 -12.34 17.50
C PHE A 62 -5.41 -12.95 18.17
N PHE A 63 -4.21 -12.57 17.73
CA PHE A 63 -2.97 -13.07 18.33
C PHE A 63 -2.81 -12.62 19.80
N SER A 64 -3.22 -11.40 20.13
CA SER A 64 -3.17 -10.90 21.51
C SER A 64 -4.01 -11.72 22.50
N LEU A 65 -4.99 -12.51 22.04
CA LEU A 65 -5.78 -13.39 22.90
C LEU A 65 -4.94 -14.53 23.50
N PHE A 66 -3.86 -14.94 22.82
CA PHE A 66 -2.91 -15.95 23.33
C PHE A 66 -1.98 -15.41 24.42
N ALA A 67 -2.14 -14.14 24.82
CA ALA A 67 -1.54 -13.62 26.05
C ALA A 67 -2.29 -14.08 27.31
N PHE A 68 -3.45 -14.76 27.16
CA PHE A 68 -4.27 -15.32 28.25
C PHE A 68 -4.58 -14.35 29.40
N GLY A 69 -4.73 -13.07 29.07
CA GLY A 69 -5.05 -12.00 30.03
C GLY A 69 -3.83 -11.30 30.63
N ASP A 70 -2.61 -11.81 30.42
CA ASP A 70 -1.38 -11.13 30.85
C ASP A 70 -0.98 -10.06 29.84
N THR A 71 -1.17 -8.79 30.21
CA THR A 71 -0.84 -7.65 29.36
C THR A 71 0.63 -7.56 29.02
N MET A 72 1.54 -8.12 29.83
CA MET A 72 2.98 -8.11 29.56
C MET A 72 3.33 -8.95 28.32
N ASN A 73 2.51 -9.95 27.98
CA ASN A 73 2.74 -10.83 26.83
C ASN A 73 2.08 -10.34 25.52
N VAL A 74 1.30 -9.27 25.56
CA VAL A 74 0.54 -8.79 24.38
C VAL A 74 1.47 -8.37 23.24
N ALA A 75 2.52 -7.60 23.54
CA ALA A 75 3.49 -7.15 22.55
C ALA A 75 4.17 -8.35 21.87
N MET A 76 4.67 -9.29 22.68
CA MET A 76 5.27 -10.54 22.21
C MET A 76 4.31 -11.35 21.32
N MET A 77 3.02 -11.47 21.65
CA MET A 77 2.06 -12.21 20.83
C MET A 77 1.78 -11.53 19.48
N ILE A 78 1.76 -10.20 19.44
CA ILE A 78 1.58 -9.45 18.19
C ILE A 78 2.86 -9.50 17.35
N ASN A 79 4.04 -9.43 17.96
CA ASN A 79 5.29 -9.66 17.25
C ASN A 79 5.34 -11.09 16.69
N PHE A 80 4.86 -12.09 17.44
CA PHE A 80 4.77 -13.48 16.98
C PHE A 80 3.81 -13.65 15.79
N MET A 81 2.76 -12.82 15.68
CA MET A 81 1.95 -12.74 14.46
C MET A 81 2.83 -12.35 13.26
N SER A 82 3.64 -11.29 13.39
CA SER A 82 4.58 -10.86 12.34
C SER A 82 5.53 -11.97 11.95
N ALA A 83 6.13 -12.67 12.93
CA ALA A 83 6.99 -13.81 12.68
C ALA A 83 6.28 -14.94 11.92
N THR A 84 5.02 -15.21 12.27
CA THR A 84 4.19 -16.22 11.62
C THR A 84 3.87 -15.87 10.17
N VAL A 85 3.41 -14.64 9.89
CA VAL A 85 3.09 -14.22 8.51
C VAL A 85 4.34 -14.06 7.65
N SER A 86 5.47 -13.66 8.24
CA SER A 86 6.77 -13.64 7.56
C SER A 86 7.27 -15.05 7.24
N ALA A 87 7.11 -16.01 8.14
CA ALA A 87 7.41 -17.42 7.84
C ALA A 87 6.54 -17.97 6.68
N LEU A 88 5.25 -17.59 6.63
CA LEU A 88 4.39 -17.92 5.48
C LEU A 88 4.90 -17.28 4.18
N THR A 89 5.41 -16.05 4.25
CA THR A 89 6.06 -15.38 3.10
C THR A 89 7.20 -16.22 2.55
N ILE A 90 8.08 -16.76 3.41
CA ILE A 90 9.21 -17.62 3.01
C ILE A 90 8.73 -18.90 2.33
N MET A 91 7.65 -19.51 2.82
CA MET A 91 7.06 -20.70 2.19
C MET A 91 6.50 -20.40 0.79
N PHE A 92 5.75 -19.31 0.63
CA PHE A 92 5.22 -18.92 -0.68
C PHE A 92 6.31 -18.48 -1.64
N LEU A 93 7.38 -17.85 -1.14
CA LEU A 93 8.57 -17.53 -1.92
C LEU A 93 9.27 -18.81 -2.40
N PHE A 94 9.47 -19.80 -1.52
CA PHE A 94 10.00 -21.11 -1.90
C PHE A 94 9.19 -21.71 -3.06
N TRP A 95 7.86 -21.82 -2.93
CA TRP A 95 7.01 -22.38 -3.99
C TRP A 95 7.02 -21.57 -5.28
N THR A 96 7.16 -20.25 -5.17
CA THR A 96 7.31 -19.34 -6.31
C THR A 96 8.61 -19.63 -7.06
N ILE A 97 9.74 -19.68 -6.35
CA ILE A 97 11.06 -19.93 -6.94
C ILE A 97 11.11 -21.32 -7.57
N THR A 98 10.68 -22.37 -6.86
CA THR A 98 10.67 -23.73 -7.41
C THR A 98 9.86 -23.79 -8.70
N ARG A 99 8.73 -23.08 -8.75
CA ARG A 99 7.88 -23.07 -9.92
C ARG A 99 8.52 -22.38 -11.12
N LEU A 100 9.18 -21.24 -10.89
CA LEU A 100 9.94 -20.56 -11.94
C LEU A 100 11.11 -21.40 -12.42
N ALA A 101 11.82 -22.08 -11.51
CA ALA A 101 12.93 -22.98 -11.84
C ALA A 101 12.47 -24.18 -12.69
N ILE A 102 11.30 -24.78 -12.41
CA ILE A 102 10.74 -25.84 -13.27
C ILE A 102 10.60 -25.34 -14.72
N LYS A 103 10.12 -24.11 -14.93
CA LYS A 103 9.92 -23.55 -16.27
C LYS A 103 11.22 -23.38 -17.04
N MET A 104 12.34 -23.21 -16.34
CA MET A 104 13.67 -23.04 -16.95
C MET A 104 14.32 -24.38 -17.28
N VAL A 105 14.10 -25.40 -16.44
CA VAL A 105 14.86 -26.66 -16.48
C VAL A 105 14.10 -27.79 -17.15
N ARG A 106 12.76 -27.77 -17.13
CA ARG A 106 11.94 -28.88 -17.64
C ARG A 106 11.86 -28.85 -19.16
N THR A 107 12.60 -29.76 -19.79
CA THR A 107 12.57 -30.04 -21.24
C THR A 107 11.58 -31.13 -21.63
N GLU A 108 11.27 -32.06 -20.71
CA GLU A 108 10.44 -33.25 -20.97
C GLU A 108 9.28 -33.39 -19.96
N ASN A 109 8.42 -34.39 -20.19
CA ASN A 109 7.25 -34.66 -19.34
C ASN A 109 7.63 -35.11 -17.93
N GLU A 110 8.77 -35.77 -17.73
CA GLU A 110 9.25 -36.16 -16.39
C GLU A 110 10.58 -35.48 -16.06
N MET A 111 10.72 -35.01 -14.82
CA MET A 111 11.96 -34.40 -14.35
C MET A 111 12.92 -35.47 -13.83
N THR A 112 14.16 -35.45 -14.31
CA THR A 112 15.23 -36.29 -13.77
C THR A 112 15.52 -35.94 -12.31
N PHE A 113 16.14 -36.86 -11.57
CA PHE A 113 16.52 -36.60 -10.17
C PHE A 113 17.41 -35.35 -10.03
N GLY A 114 18.39 -35.18 -10.93
CA GLY A 114 19.25 -33.99 -10.94
C GLY A 114 18.46 -32.69 -11.14
N GLN A 115 17.48 -32.68 -12.06
CA GLN A 115 16.60 -31.52 -12.26
C GLN A 115 15.73 -31.23 -11.03
N GLN A 116 15.25 -32.27 -10.33
CA GLN A 116 14.51 -32.09 -9.08
C GLN A 116 15.38 -31.45 -8.00
N VAL A 117 16.63 -31.90 -7.84
CA VAL A 117 17.58 -31.33 -6.89
C VAL A 117 17.89 -29.88 -7.23
N VAL A 118 18.14 -29.54 -8.50
CA VAL A 118 18.38 -28.15 -8.92
C VAL A 118 17.19 -27.26 -8.58
N VAL A 119 15.97 -27.68 -8.96
CA VAL A 119 14.76 -26.88 -8.71
C VAL A 119 14.51 -26.65 -7.22
N LEU A 120 14.59 -27.71 -6.42
CA LEU A 120 14.33 -27.62 -4.97
C LEU A 120 15.46 -26.90 -4.24
N GLY A 121 16.71 -27.12 -4.66
CA GLY A 121 17.89 -26.42 -4.16
C GLY A 121 17.81 -24.92 -4.43
N SER A 122 17.45 -24.50 -5.65
CA SER A 122 17.21 -23.08 -5.97
C SER A 122 16.11 -22.48 -5.10
N GLY A 123 15.01 -23.22 -4.88
CA GLY A 123 13.94 -22.81 -3.98
C GLY A 123 14.42 -22.60 -2.55
N LEU A 124 15.15 -23.57 -1.99
CA LEU A 124 15.69 -23.49 -0.64
C LEU A 124 16.68 -22.34 -0.48
N VAL A 125 17.66 -22.23 -1.37
CA VAL A 125 18.70 -21.18 -1.31
C VAL A 125 18.05 -19.81 -1.41
N GLY A 126 17.16 -19.58 -2.38
CA GLY A 126 16.54 -18.26 -2.55
C GLY A 126 15.58 -17.88 -1.41
N ALA A 127 14.77 -18.82 -0.92
CA ALA A 127 13.85 -18.55 0.19
C ALA A 127 14.61 -18.32 1.52
N LEU A 128 15.65 -19.10 1.79
CA LEU A 128 16.46 -18.95 3.00
C LEU A 128 17.37 -17.73 2.93
N ALA A 129 17.91 -17.36 1.76
CA ALA A 129 18.63 -16.09 1.60
C ALA A 129 17.74 -14.90 1.97
N TYR A 130 16.47 -14.91 1.56
CA TYR A 130 15.51 -13.87 1.98
C TYR A 130 15.17 -13.95 3.48
N THR A 131 15.09 -15.17 4.03
CA THR A 131 14.84 -15.40 5.46
C THR A 131 15.84 -14.63 6.34
N PHE A 132 17.11 -14.65 5.94
CA PHE A 132 18.22 -14.02 6.65
C PHE A 132 18.60 -12.64 6.08
N SER A 133 17.78 -12.06 5.20
CA SER A 133 18.03 -10.70 4.68
C SER A 133 17.68 -9.66 5.74
N ASP A 134 18.54 -8.66 5.88
CA ASP A 134 18.53 -7.71 6.99
C ASP A 134 17.20 -6.96 7.17
N SER A 135 16.68 -6.35 6.09
CA SER A 135 15.44 -5.59 6.16
C SER A 135 14.22 -6.49 6.37
N PHE A 136 14.19 -7.69 5.78
CA PHE A 136 13.07 -8.60 5.97
C PHE A 136 13.05 -9.20 7.37
N TRP A 137 14.22 -9.59 7.91
CA TRP A 137 14.32 -10.11 9.26
C TRP A 137 13.83 -9.08 10.26
N PHE A 138 14.31 -7.83 10.18
CA PHE A 138 13.90 -6.77 11.10
C PHE A 138 12.37 -6.61 11.12
N SER A 139 11.74 -6.52 9.95
CA SER A 139 10.27 -6.47 9.84
C SER A 139 9.56 -7.75 10.28
N ALA A 140 10.22 -8.91 10.26
CA ALA A 140 9.61 -10.18 10.64
C ALA A 140 9.49 -10.38 12.15
N VAL A 141 10.31 -9.70 12.95
CA VAL A 141 10.39 -9.90 14.40
C VAL A 141 9.64 -8.82 15.21
N GLU A 142 9.07 -7.82 14.54
CA GLU A 142 8.39 -6.68 15.16
C GLU A 142 6.94 -6.52 14.65
N GLY A 143 6.08 -5.94 15.48
CA GLY A 143 4.65 -5.75 15.23
C GLY A 143 4.34 -4.63 14.25
N GLU A 144 4.82 -4.77 13.00
CA GLU A 144 4.73 -3.76 11.94
C GLU A 144 4.01 -4.29 10.69
N VAL A 145 3.42 -3.40 9.88
CA VAL A 145 2.61 -3.76 8.72
C VAL A 145 3.39 -4.46 7.60
N TYR A 146 4.71 -4.30 7.56
CA TYR A 146 5.56 -4.81 6.47
C TYR A 146 5.61 -6.34 6.41
N ALA A 147 5.53 -7.04 7.55
CA ALA A 147 5.46 -8.51 7.59
C ALA A 147 4.25 -9.03 6.80
N MET A 148 3.07 -8.47 7.09
CA MET A 148 1.83 -8.85 6.44
C MET A 148 1.75 -8.35 4.98
N SER A 149 2.31 -7.17 4.69
CA SER A 149 2.45 -6.67 3.30
C SER A 149 3.29 -7.61 2.44
N SER A 150 4.39 -8.13 2.98
CA SER A 150 5.28 -9.08 2.30
C SER A 150 4.57 -10.42 2.06
N PHE A 151 3.82 -10.89 3.05
CA PHE A 151 2.98 -12.08 2.92
C PHE A 151 1.97 -11.95 1.77
N PHE A 152 1.18 -10.86 1.74
CA PHE A 152 0.22 -10.60 0.67
C PHE A 152 0.88 -10.57 -0.71
N THR A 153 2.05 -9.94 -0.81
CA THR A 153 2.82 -9.90 -2.06
C THR A 153 3.23 -11.30 -2.50
N ALA A 154 3.78 -12.12 -1.60
CA ALA A 154 4.23 -13.48 -1.91
C ALA A 154 3.06 -14.40 -2.29
N VAL A 155 1.93 -14.37 -1.57
CA VAL A 155 0.76 -15.22 -1.88
C VAL A 155 0.07 -14.77 -3.16
N VAL A 156 -0.03 -13.46 -3.44
CA VAL A 156 -0.61 -12.95 -4.70
C VAL A 156 0.25 -13.35 -5.88
N PHE A 157 1.59 -13.22 -5.78
CA PHE A 157 2.49 -13.62 -6.84
C PHE A 157 2.47 -15.14 -7.07
N TRP A 158 2.44 -15.92 -5.99
CA TRP A 158 2.24 -17.37 -6.07
C TRP A 158 0.88 -17.73 -6.72
N ALA A 159 -0.19 -17.01 -6.38
CA ALA A 159 -1.53 -17.26 -6.90
C ALA A 159 -1.65 -16.95 -8.41
N ILE A 160 -1.00 -15.91 -8.91
CA ILE A 160 -1.01 -15.64 -10.37
C ILE A 160 -0.23 -16.69 -11.14
N LEU A 161 0.85 -17.21 -10.54
CA LEU A 161 1.52 -18.35 -11.12
C LEU A 161 0.58 -19.58 -11.09
N LYS A 162 -0.17 -19.83 -10.00
CA LYS A 162 -1.18 -20.90 -9.97
C LYS A 162 -2.25 -20.75 -11.05
N TRP A 163 -2.71 -19.52 -11.29
CA TRP A 163 -3.57 -19.21 -12.42
C TRP A 163 -2.91 -19.59 -13.75
N GLU A 164 -1.63 -19.24 -13.94
CA GLU A 164 -0.87 -19.52 -15.16
C GLU A 164 -0.82 -21.02 -15.48
N GLU A 165 -0.64 -21.89 -14.47
CA GLU A 165 -0.71 -23.36 -14.63
C GLU A 165 -2.06 -23.80 -15.16
N ALA A 166 -3.09 -23.23 -14.57
CA ALA A 166 -4.46 -23.67 -14.74
C ALA A 166 -5.16 -22.90 -15.85
N ALA A 167 -4.49 -21.99 -16.57
CA ALA A 167 -5.14 -20.97 -17.40
C ALA A 167 -6.05 -21.55 -18.51
N ASP A 168 -5.83 -22.80 -18.88
CA ASP A 168 -6.56 -23.53 -19.92
C ASP A 168 -7.62 -24.49 -19.32
N GLN A 169 -7.76 -24.52 -18.00
CA GLN A 169 -8.76 -25.28 -17.25
C GLN A 169 -10.03 -24.45 -17.02
N LYS A 170 -11.19 -25.12 -16.97
CA LYS A 170 -12.53 -24.50 -16.83
C LYS A 170 -12.68 -23.53 -15.66
N HIS A 171 -12.01 -23.80 -14.54
CA HIS A 171 -12.14 -23.02 -13.30
C HIS A 171 -10.92 -22.15 -12.97
N SER A 172 -10.10 -21.81 -13.97
CA SER A 172 -8.88 -21.01 -13.78
C SER A 172 -9.13 -19.64 -13.15
N ILE A 173 -10.26 -19.01 -13.47
CA ILE A 173 -10.65 -17.67 -13.02
C ILE A 173 -10.74 -17.54 -11.49
N ARG A 174 -10.96 -18.65 -10.75
CA ARG A 174 -10.98 -18.62 -9.28
C ARG A 174 -9.71 -18.01 -8.68
N TRP A 175 -8.57 -18.19 -9.35
CA TRP A 175 -7.30 -17.61 -8.93
C TRP A 175 -7.24 -16.10 -9.14
N ILE A 176 -7.83 -15.59 -10.23
CA ILE A 176 -7.94 -14.14 -10.47
C ILE A 176 -8.85 -13.49 -9.43
N VAL A 177 -9.96 -14.15 -9.08
CA VAL A 177 -10.87 -13.70 -8.02
C VAL A 177 -10.18 -13.73 -6.65
N LEU A 178 -9.42 -14.79 -6.35
CA LEU A 178 -8.62 -14.87 -5.13
C LEU A 178 -7.58 -13.74 -5.07
N ILE A 179 -6.88 -13.46 -6.17
CA ILE A 179 -5.92 -12.34 -6.26
C ILE A 179 -6.65 -11.03 -5.98
N ALA A 180 -7.81 -10.80 -6.59
CA ALA A 180 -8.60 -9.58 -6.36
C ALA A 180 -9.00 -9.42 -4.89
N TYR A 181 -9.42 -10.51 -4.24
CA TYR A 181 -9.73 -10.53 -2.81
C TYR A 181 -8.51 -10.21 -1.94
N LEU A 182 -7.37 -10.87 -2.21
CA LEU A 182 -6.12 -10.65 -1.48
C LEU A 182 -5.59 -9.24 -1.67
N VAL A 183 -5.73 -8.67 -2.87
CA VAL A 183 -5.45 -7.26 -3.14
C VAL A 183 -6.36 -6.36 -2.32
N GLY A 184 -7.66 -6.62 -2.30
CA GLY A 184 -8.62 -5.88 -1.46
C GLY A 184 -8.27 -5.89 0.02
N LEU A 185 -7.95 -7.08 0.57
CA LEU A 185 -7.51 -7.26 1.95
C LEU A 185 -6.21 -6.51 2.24
N SER A 186 -5.25 -6.58 1.32
CA SER A 186 -3.95 -5.94 1.51
C SER A 186 -4.04 -4.41 1.63
N ILE A 187 -5.07 -3.77 1.06
CA ILE A 187 -5.31 -2.32 1.24
C ILE A 187 -5.53 -2.01 2.73
N GLY A 188 -6.19 -2.91 3.48
CA GLY A 188 -6.38 -2.81 4.94
C GLY A 188 -5.12 -3.12 5.77
N VAL A 189 -3.97 -3.31 5.13
CA VAL A 189 -2.67 -3.52 5.75
C VAL A 189 -1.69 -2.47 5.26
N HIS A 190 -1.40 -2.48 3.96
CA HIS A 190 -0.48 -1.58 3.31
C HIS A 190 -0.67 -1.56 1.78
N LEU A 191 -0.55 -0.39 1.15
CA LEU A 191 -0.79 -0.21 -0.30
C LEU A 191 0.27 -0.83 -1.21
N LEU A 192 1.44 -1.22 -0.67
CA LEU A 192 2.57 -1.72 -1.46
C LEU A 192 2.24 -2.95 -2.30
N ASN A 193 1.33 -3.81 -1.85
CA ASN A 193 0.94 -5.00 -2.58
C ASN A 193 0.30 -4.68 -3.96
N LEU A 194 -0.26 -3.48 -4.15
CA LEU A 194 -0.76 -3.03 -5.45
C LEU A 194 0.35 -2.99 -6.52
N LEU A 195 1.62 -2.83 -6.12
CA LEU A 195 2.76 -2.88 -7.03
C LEU A 195 2.99 -4.27 -7.66
N ALA A 196 2.31 -5.31 -7.20
CA ALA A 196 2.30 -6.62 -7.87
C ALA A 196 1.47 -6.63 -9.16
N ILE A 197 0.55 -5.67 -9.36
CA ILE A 197 -0.36 -5.61 -10.52
C ILE A 197 0.39 -5.63 -11.87
N PRO A 198 1.45 -4.84 -12.09
CA PRO A 198 2.27 -4.94 -13.30
C PRO A 198 2.79 -6.35 -13.58
N ALA A 199 3.34 -7.03 -12.59
CA ALA A 199 3.86 -8.38 -12.78
C ALA A 199 2.75 -9.38 -13.09
N ILE A 200 1.60 -9.25 -12.43
CA ILE A 200 0.40 -10.07 -12.70
C ILE A 200 -0.08 -9.88 -14.14
N ALA A 201 -0.15 -8.63 -14.60
CA ALA A 201 -0.56 -8.28 -15.96
C ALA A 201 0.39 -8.88 -17.01
N TYR A 202 1.70 -8.84 -16.76
CA TYR A 202 2.69 -9.47 -17.64
C TYR A 202 2.58 -10.99 -17.66
N ILE A 203 2.42 -11.65 -16.51
CA ILE A 203 2.20 -13.10 -16.46
C ILE A 203 0.94 -13.49 -17.24
N TYR A 204 -0.14 -12.71 -17.09
CA TYR A 204 -1.36 -12.89 -17.87
C TYR A 204 -1.10 -12.75 -19.38
N TYR A 205 -0.44 -11.66 -19.79
CA TYR A 205 -0.13 -11.38 -21.19
C TYR A 205 0.72 -12.48 -21.81
N PHE A 206 1.85 -12.84 -21.18
CA PHE A 206 2.75 -13.86 -21.70
C PHE A 206 2.14 -15.26 -21.75
N LYS A 207 1.14 -15.56 -20.91
CA LYS A 207 0.43 -16.84 -20.97
C LYS A 207 -0.64 -16.90 -22.05
N LYS A 208 -1.33 -15.79 -22.34
CA LYS A 208 -2.47 -15.77 -23.29
C LYS A 208 -2.13 -15.25 -24.68
N TYR A 209 -1.03 -14.52 -24.83
CA TYR A 209 -0.65 -13.86 -26.08
C TYR A 209 0.81 -14.12 -26.43
N LYS A 210 1.11 -14.09 -27.73
CA LYS A 210 2.51 -14.13 -28.20
C LYS A 210 3.20 -12.81 -27.89
N ALA A 211 4.39 -12.89 -27.32
CA ALA A 211 5.16 -11.71 -26.93
C ALA A 211 5.58 -10.88 -28.17
N THR A 212 5.12 -9.64 -28.21
CA THR A 212 5.55 -8.60 -29.16
C THR A 212 5.96 -7.35 -28.39
N SER A 213 6.89 -6.54 -28.93
CA SER A 213 7.32 -5.28 -28.29
C SER A 213 6.14 -4.33 -28.05
N LYS A 214 5.20 -4.24 -29.02
CA LYS A 214 3.98 -3.43 -28.87
C LYS A 214 3.10 -3.94 -27.74
N GLY A 215 2.86 -5.25 -27.65
CA GLY A 215 2.02 -5.80 -26.59
C GLY A 215 2.68 -5.77 -25.21
N ILE A 216 4.01 -5.83 -25.11
CA ILE A 216 4.75 -5.62 -23.85
C ILE A 216 4.53 -4.17 -23.38
N ILE A 217 4.77 -3.18 -24.24
CA ILE A 217 4.58 -1.75 -23.91
C ILE A 217 3.12 -1.48 -23.52
N LEU A 218 2.17 -1.99 -24.29
CA LEU A 218 0.74 -1.82 -24.02
C LEU A 218 0.33 -2.48 -22.69
N THR A 219 0.83 -3.68 -22.38
CA THR A 219 0.56 -4.34 -21.10
C THR A 219 1.12 -3.54 -19.94
N GLY A 220 2.34 -3.00 -20.08
CA GLY A 220 2.92 -2.07 -19.12
C GLY A 220 2.03 -0.86 -18.89
N ALA A 221 1.61 -0.17 -19.95
CA ALA A 221 0.74 1.00 -19.85
C ALA A 221 -0.62 0.67 -19.21
N ILE A 222 -1.27 -0.44 -19.60
CA ILE A 222 -2.53 -0.90 -19.00
C ILE A 222 -2.34 -1.21 -17.51
N SER A 223 -1.22 -1.84 -17.14
CA SER A 223 -0.97 -2.19 -15.75
C SER A 223 -0.74 -0.98 -14.85
N ILE A 224 -0.01 0.04 -15.35
CA ILE A 224 0.16 1.32 -14.66
C ILE A 224 -1.18 2.04 -14.55
N PHE A 225 -1.99 2.02 -15.61
CA PHE A 225 -3.34 2.57 -15.58
C PHE A 225 -4.22 1.85 -14.54
N LEU A 226 -4.21 0.52 -14.48
CA LEU A 226 -4.98 -0.26 -13.50
C LEU A 226 -4.53 0.03 -12.07
N LEU A 227 -3.22 0.11 -11.83
CA LEU A 227 -2.65 0.50 -10.54
C LEU A 227 -3.15 1.90 -10.14
N SER A 228 -3.00 2.89 -11.00
CA SER A 228 -3.45 4.27 -10.76
C SER A 228 -4.96 4.36 -10.60
N PHE A 229 -5.73 3.61 -11.38
CA PHE A 229 -7.19 3.54 -11.29
C PHE A 229 -7.61 3.01 -9.91
N ILE A 230 -6.99 1.95 -9.41
CA ILE A 230 -7.31 1.44 -8.08
C ILE A 230 -6.89 2.44 -6.99
N MET A 231 -5.67 2.97 -7.06
CA MET A 231 -5.12 3.85 -6.03
C MET A 231 -5.80 5.21 -5.94
N TYR A 232 -6.05 5.87 -7.07
CA TYR A 232 -6.53 7.26 -7.11
C TYR A 232 -8.03 7.37 -7.40
N ILE A 233 -8.64 6.34 -7.98
CA ILE A 233 -10.07 6.36 -8.29
C ILE A 233 -10.81 5.43 -7.32
N VAL A 234 -10.60 4.11 -7.38
CA VAL A 234 -11.41 3.16 -6.62
C VAL A 234 -11.36 3.44 -5.12
N ILE A 235 -10.17 3.51 -4.51
CA ILE A 235 -10.05 3.67 -3.05
C ILE A 235 -10.64 5.00 -2.55
N PRO A 236 -10.25 6.18 -3.08
CA PRO A 236 -10.76 7.45 -2.54
C PRO A 236 -12.20 7.73 -2.94
N TRP A 237 -12.62 7.39 -4.17
CA TRP A 237 -13.95 7.75 -4.66
C TRP A 237 -15.07 6.96 -4.02
N ILE A 238 -14.83 5.71 -3.58
CA ILE A 238 -15.84 4.95 -2.84
C ILE A 238 -16.23 5.70 -1.56
N VAL A 239 -15.25 6.26 -0.86
CA VAL A 239 -15.49 6.97 0.40
C VAL A 239 -16.00 8.39 0.13
N ASP A 240 -15.46 9.10 -0.85
CA ASP A 240 -15.93 10.43 -1.26
C ASP A 240 -17.39 10.42 -1.75
N LEU A 241 -17.78 9.43 -2.56
CA LEU A 241 -19.16 9.29 -2.99
C LEU A 241 -20.06 8.90 -1.81
N ALA A 242 -19.61 8.04 -0.90
CA ALA A 242 -20.37 7.75 0.32
C ALA A 242 -20.62 9.01 1.16
N ALA A 243 -19.59 9.85 1.33
CA ALA A 243 -19.67 11.15 2.02
C ALA A 243 -20.64 12.12 1.32
N LYS A 244 -20.60 12.21 -0.01
CA LYS A 244 -21.52 13.06 -0.80
C LYS A 244 -22.97 12.58 -0.71
N PHE A 245 -23.21 11.28 -0.80
CA PHE A 245 -24.54 10.71 -0.60
C PHE A 245 -25.04 11.00 0.83
N GLU A 246 -24.18 10.85 1.83
CA GLU A 246 -24.52 11.16 3.22
C GLU A 246 -24.95 12.63 3.40
N LEU A 247 -24.15 13.56 2.88
CA LEU A 247 -24.47 14.99 2.94
C LEU A 247 -25.80 15.31 2.24
N VAL A 248 -26.05 14.78 1.04
CA VAL A 248 -27.31 15.04 0.32
C VAL A 248 -28.51 14.47 1.07
N PHE A 249 -28.43 13.22 1.55
CA PHE A 249 -29.58 12.57 2.18
C PHE A 249 -29.90 13.16 3.56
N VAL A 250 -28.89 13.53 4.35
CA VAL A 250 -29.11 14.12 5.67
C VAL A 250 -29.44 15.61 5.56
N ASN A 251 -28.63 16.41 4.84
CA ASN A 251 -28.80 17.86 4.87
C ASN A 251 -29.94 18.34 3.96
N ASN A 252 -30.12 17.73 2.79
CA ASN A 252 -31.12 18.18 1.81
C ASN A 252 -32.46 17.46 1.98
N PHE A 253 -32.44 16.14 2.18
CA PHE A 253 -33.68 15.35 2.38
C PHE A 253 -34.13 15.23 3.85
N GLY A 254 -33.29 15.65 4.81
CA GLY A 254 -33.65 15.64 6.24
C GLY A 254 -33.73 14.23 6.85
N LEU A 255 -33.07 13.25 6.25
CA LEU A 255 -33.08 11.86 6.74
C LEU A 255 -32.10 11.68 7.92
N PRO A 256 -32.27 10.62 8.74
CA PRO A 256 -31.34 10.30 9.82
C PRO A 256 -29.91 10.04 9.32
N PHE A 257 -28.92 10.25 10.19
CA PHE A 257 -27.52 9.91 9.91
C PHE A 257 -27.34 8.46 9.42
N ASN A 258 -26.34 8.27 8.57
CA ASN A 258 -25.99 7.07 7.81
C ASN A 258 -26.99 6.65 6.72
N SER A 259 -28.09 7.37 6.52
CA SER A 259 -29.08 7.02 5.48
C SER A 259 -28.49 7.10 4.09
N GLY A 260 -27.66 8.11 3.80
CA GLY A 260 -27.04 8.27 2.49
C GLY A 260 -26.01 7.17 2.22
N ILE A 261 -25.22 6.81 3.24
CA ILE A 261 -24.28 5.69 3.18
C ILE A 261 -24.99 4.37 2.87
N ILE A 262 -26.10 4.06 3.57
CA ILE A 262 -26.89 2.83 3.37
C ILE A 262 -27.42 2.77 1.93
N VAL A 263 -27.98 3.88 1.44
CA VAL A 263 -28.49 3.97 0.06
C VAL A 263 -27.36 3.77 -0.94
N TYR A 264 -26.22 4.44 -0.75
CA TYR A 264 -25.06 4.32 -1.63
C TYR A 264 -24.55 2.88 -1.75
N PHE A 265 -24.30 2.20 -0.61
CA PHE A 265 -23.85 0.81 -0.64
C PHE A 265 -24.92 -0.15 -1.18
N SER A 266 -26.20 0.11 -0.92
CA SER A 266 -27.29 -0.68 -1.51
C SER A 266 -27.32 -0.56 -3.03
N LEU A 267 -27.06 0.64 -3.57
CA LEU A 267 -26.94 0.86 -5.01
C LEU A 267 -25.73 0.13 -5.61
N ILE A 268 -24.57 0.17 -4.94
CA ILE A 268 -23.38 -0.59 -5.37
C ILE A 268 -23.68 -2.08 -5.41
N ILE A 269 -24.22 -2.64 -4.32
CA ILE A 269 -24.53 -4.08 -4.22
C ILE A 269 -25.54 -4.48 -5.29
N THR A 270 -26.63 -3.71 -5.45
CA THR A 270 -27.66 -3.97 -6.45
C THR A 270 -27.09 -3.89 -7.86
N GLY A 271 -26.27 -2.87 -8.15
CA GLY A 271 -25.59 -2.70 -9.42
C GLY A 271 -24.62 -3.84 -9.75
N LEU A 272 -23.83 -4.31 -8.76
CA LEU A 272 -22.94 -5.44 -8.91
C LEU A 272 -23.71 -6.75 -9.14
N VAL A 273 -24.75 -7.03 -8.34
CA VAL A 273 -25.58 -8.23 -8.50
C VAL A 273 -26.27 -8.23 -9.85
N PHE A 274 -26.86 -7.12 -10.25
CA PHE A 274 -27.47 -6.95 -11.56
C PHE A 274 -26.46 -7.14 -12.69
N GLY A 275 -25.31 -6.45 -12.61
CA GLY A 275 -24.24 -6.52 -13.59
C GLY A 275 -23.67 -7.94 -13.74
N LEU A 276 -23.45 -8.66 -12.63
CA LEU A 276 -23.01 -10.05 -12.63
C LEU A 276 -24.05 -10.97 -13.28
N ARG A 277 -25.33 -10.85 -12.91
CA ARG A 277 -26.41 -11.63 -13.54
C ARG A 277 -26.54 -11.33 -15.02
N TYR A 278 -26.46 -10.06 -15.41
CA TYR A 278 -26.55 -9.62 -16.80
C TYR A 278 -25.39 -10.16 -17.65
N THR A 279 -24.15 -9.99 -17.17
CA THR A 279 -22.96 -10.46 -17.88
C THR A 279 -22.91 -11.97 -17.99
N GLN A 280 -23.36 -12.69 -16.95
CA GLN A 280 -23.50 -14.14 -16.98
C GLN A 280 -24.53 -14.60 -18.02
N ARG A 281 -25.73 -14.01 -18.02
CA ARG A 281 -26.80 -14.33 -18.99
C ARG A 281 -26.39 -14.05 -20.45
N ARG A 282 -25.57 -13.02 -20.67
CA ARG A 282 -25.08 -12.62 -22.00
C ARG A 282 -23.76 -13.30 -22.40
N GLY A 283 -23.21 -14.21 -21.57
CA GLY A 283 -21.95 -14.90 -21.86
C GLY A 283 -20.71 -14.00 -21.90
N LYS A 284 -20.74 -12.82 -21.27
CA LYS A 284 -19.63 -11.85 -21.28
C LYS A 284 -18.57 -12.18 -20.22
N LEU A 285 -17.70 -13.15 -20.51
CA LEU A 285 -16.72 -13.68 -19.55
C LEU A 285 -15.80 -12.61 -18.92
N ILE A 286 -15.20 -11.74 -19.74
CA ILE A 286 -14.24 -10.72 -19.27
C ILE A 286 -14.95 -9.71 -18.36
N ALA A 287 -16.11 -9.20 -18.79
CA ALA A 287 -16.89 -8.25 -18.00
C ALA A 287 -17.39 -8.86 -16.69
N ASN A 288 -17.85 -10.13 -16.72
CA ASN A 288 -18.26 -10.83 -15.51
C ASN A 288 -17.08 -11.01 -14.54
N THR A 289 -15.92 -11.40 -15.04
CA THR A 289 -14.70 -11.54 -14.24
C THR A 289 -14.27 -10.21 -13.64
N ALA A 290 -14.32 -9.12 -14.40
CA ALA A 290 -13.98 -7.79 -13.91
C ALA A 290 -14.93 -7.32 -12.79
N LEU A 291 -16.24 -7.52 -12.95
CA LEU A 291 -17.24 -7.21 -11.92
C LEU A 291 -17.05 -8.07 -10.67
N LEU A 292 -16.72 -9.35 -10.84
CA LEU A 292 -16.48 -10.27 -9.74
C LEU A 292 -15.20 -9.88 -8.98
N SER A 293 -14.12 -9.58 -9.69
CA SER A 293 -12.89 -9.05 -9.09
C SER A 293 -13.13 -7.75 -8.34
N LEU A 294 -13.90 -6.81 -8.91
CA LEU A 294 -14.28 -5.58 -8.22
C LEU A 294 -15.04 -5.90 -6.93
N ALA A 295 -16.05 -6.77 -6.97
CA ALA A 295 -16.79 -7.17 -5.78
C ALA A 295 -15.88 -7.74 -4.68
N PHE A 296 -14.93 -8.60 -5.04
CA PHE A 296 -13.99 -9.17 -4.05
C PHE A 296 -12.95 -8.17 -3.54
N ILE A 297 -12.52 -7.20 -4.36
CA ILE A 297 -11.71 -6.07 -3.87
C ILE A 297 -12.51 -5.29 -2.81
N LEU A 298 -13.78 -4.97 -3.07
CA LEU A 298 -14.64 -4.26 -2.13
C LEU A 298 -14.87 -5.05 -0.83
N ILE A 299 -15.06 -6.37 -0.93
CA ILE A 299 -15.18 -7.24 0.25
C ILE A 299 -13.89 -7.17 1.08
N GLY A 300 -12.70 -7.25 0.46
CA GLY A 300 -11.44 -7.11 1.20
C GLY A 300 -11.25 -5.70 1.80
N TYR A 301 -11.62 -4.67 1.05
CA TYR A 301 -11.55 -3.27 1.47
C TYR A 301 -12.53 -2.93 2.60
N SER A 302 -13.59 -3.74 2.80
CA SER A 302 -14.55 -3.56 3.90
C SER A 302 -13.92 -3.63 5.31
N SER A 303 -12.68 -4.14 5.43
CA SER A 303 -11.91 -4.07 6.69
C SER A 303 -11.80 -2.65 7.26
N PHE A 304 -11.79 -1.62 6.41
CA PHE A 304 -11.79 -0.21 6.85
C PHE A 304 -13.03 0.23 7.63
N MET A 305 -14.15 -0.50 7.51
CA MET A 305 -15.32 -0.23 8.35
C MET A 305 -14.99 -0.37 9.84
N MET A 306 -13.98 -1.18 10.20
CA MET A 306 -13.51 -1.32 11.57
C MET A 306 -13.09 0.04 12.17
N LEU A 307 -12.40 0.89 11.40
CA LEU A 307 -11.95 2.20 11.87
C LEU A 307 -13.14 3.09 12.25
N VAL A 308 -14.15 3.17 11.37
CA VAL A 308 -15.37 3.97 11.62
C VAL A 308 -16.12 3.45 12.84
N ILE A 309 -16.30 2.13 12.94
CA ILE A 309 -17.00 1.51 14.07
C ILE A 309 -16.29 1.82 15.38
N ARG A 310 -14.96 1.73 15.41
CA ARG A 310 -14.16 1.96 16.63
C ARG A 310 -14.03 3.44 16.97
N ALA A 311 -13.86 4.32 15.99
CA ALA A 311 -13.88 5.77 16.20
C ALA A 311 -15.18 6.24 16.87
N ASN A 312 -16.35 5.70 16.47
CA ASN A 312 -17.64 6.03 17.11
C ASN A 312 -17.73 5.61 18.60
N THR A 313 -16.82 4.75 19.08
CA THR A 313 -16.74 4.36 20.49
C THR A 313 -15.80 5.23 21.32
N ASN A 314 -15.19 6.28 20.72
CA ASN A 314 -14.21 7.16 21.36
C ASN A 314 -13.07 6.39 22.01
N THR A 315 -12.35 5.57 21.22
CA THR A 315 -11.21 4.80 21.72
C THR A 315 -10.11 5.73 22.27
N PRO A 316 -9.30 5.28 23.25
CA PRO A 316 -8.22 6.10 23.82
C PRO A 316 -7.22 6.63 22.78
N ILE A 317 -6.82 5.77 21.83
CA ILE A 317 -6.09 6.14 20.63
C ILE A 317 -7.15 6.27 19.52
N ASN A 318 -7.35 7.47 19.01
CA ASN A 318 -8.34 7.75 17.98
C ASN A 318 -7.85 8.88 17.06
N GLU A 319 -6.78 8.62 16.32
CA GLU A 319 -6.15 9.64 15.48
C GLU A 319 -7.10 10.14 14.40
N ASN A 320 -7.21 11.47 14.27
CA ASN A 320 -8.12 12.21 13.39
C ASN A 320 -9.63 11.90 13.54
N ASN A 321 -10.01 10.98 14.44
CA ASN A 321 -11.39 10.61 14.74
C ASN A 321 -12.28 10.37 13.49
N PRO A 322 -12.01 9.33 12.66
CA PRO A 322 -12.78 9.02 11.46
C PRO A 322 -14.12 8.33 11.78
N ASP A 323 -15.00 9.00 12.52
CA ASP A 323 -16.28 8.45 13.01
C ASP A 323 -17.44 8.55 12.00
N ASP A 324 -17.20 9.08 10.80
CA ASP A 324 -18.13 9.10 9.68
C ASP A 324 -17.41 9.03 8.32
N ALA A 325 -18.17 8.97 7.21
CA ALA A 325 -17.59 8.86 5.87
C ALA A 325 -16.76 10.08 5.45
N ILE A 326 -17.06 11.27 5.98
CA ILE A 326 -16.40 12.53 5.61
C ILE A 326 -15.02 12.58 6.29
N SER A 327 -14.99 12.33 7.59
CA SER A 327 -13.77 12.23 8.40
C SER A 327 -12.90 11.04 7.98
N LEU A 328 -13.50 9.90 7.60
CA LEU A 328 -12.77 8.77 7.02
C LEU A 328 -12.09 9.14 5.69
N LEU A 329 -12.72 9.94 4.83
CA LEU A 329 -12.09 10.38 3.58
C LEU A 329 -10.83 11.20 3.85
N SER A 330 -10.93 12.17 4.76
CA SER A 330 -9.79 13.01 5.17
C SER A 330 -8.66 12.17 5.78
N TYR A 331 -9.01 11.18 6.61
CA TYR A 331 -8.10 10.19 7.17
C TYR A 331 -7.38 9.38 6.07
N LEU A 332 -8.11 8.77 5.14
CA LEU A 332 -7.53 7.96 4.06
C LEU A 332 -6.63 8.77 3.12
N ASN A 333 -7.02 10.02 2.83
CA ASN A 333 -6.24 10.94 2.01
C ASN A 333 -5.03 11.53 2.76
N ARG A 334 -4.98 11.37 4.09
CA ARG A 334 -3.94 11.87 4.98
C ARG A 334 -3.72 13.37 4.83
N GLU A 335 -4.83 14.11 4.76
CA GLU A 335 -4.81 15.56 4.50
C GLU A 335 -3.93 16.32 5.51
N GLN A 336 -3.78 15.78 6.73
CA GLN A 336 -2.93 16.34 7.78
C GLN A 336 -1.43 16.43 7.43
N TYR A 337 -0.93 15.58 6.52
CA TYR A 337 0.48 15.61 6.11
C TYR A 337 0.75 16.58 4.95
N GLY A 338 -0.30 17.23 4.43
CA GLY A 338 -0.20 18.12 3.28
C GLY A 338 0.04 17.38 1.96
N THR A 339 0.56 18.11 0.97
CA THR A 339 0.77 17.58 -0.38
C THR A 339 2.25 17.46 -0.70
N TRP A 340 2.63 16.38 -1.41
CA TRP A 340 3.97 16.21 -1.98
C TRP A 340 3.88 16.16 -3.51
N PRO A 341 4.46 17.12 -4.23
CA PRO A 341 4.34 17.14 -5.68
C PRO A 341 5.18 16.04 -6.33
N LEU A 342 4.51 15.03 -6.92
CA LEU A 342 5.20 13.92 -7.59
C LEU A 342 5.64 14.25 -9.02
N PHE A 343 4.73 14.82 -9.82
CA PHE A 343 4.97 15.11 -11.24
C PHE A 343 5.31 16.57 -11.51
N THR A 344 4.57 17.49 -10.91
CA THR A 344 4.76 18.94 -11.10
C THR A 344 4.60 19.64 -9.77
N GLY A 345 5.46 20.61 -9.51
CA GLY A 345 5.39 21.41 -8.29
C GLY A 345 6.58 22.34 -8.12
N GLN A 346 6.61 23.00 -6.98
CA GLN A 346 7.54 24.06 -6.63
C GLN A 346 8.91 23.54 -6.16
N TYR A 347 9.93 24.39 -6.28
CA TYR A 347 11.16 24.26 -5.48
C TYR A 347 10.98 24.85 -4.08
N TYR A 348 11.84 24.45 -3.14
CA TYR A 348 11.85 24.95 -1.76
C TYR A 348 12.01 26.47 -1.64
N SER A 349 12.58 27.12 -2.68
CA SER A 349 12.83 28.55 -2.74
C SER A 349 11.66 29.35 -3.33
N ALA A 350 10.54 28.70 -3.63
CA ALA A 350 9.42 29.34 -4.30
C ALA A 350 8.63 30.25 -3.34
N PRO A 351 8.45 31.54 -3.67
CA PRO A 351 7.49 32.38 -2.96
C PRO A 351 6.06 32.03 -3.39
N LEU A 352 5.09 32.54 -2.64
CA LEU A 352 3.68 32.48 -3.05
C LEU A 352 3.46 33.29 -4.34
N ASP A 353 2.45 32.90 -5.10
CA ASP A 353 2.04 33.62 -6.30
C ASP A 353 1.54 35.02 -5.90
N PRO A 354 2.08 36.11 -6.48
CA PRO A 354 1.73 37.47 -6.06
C PRO A 354 0.27 37.87 -6.36
N GLN A 355 -0.38 37.22 -7.34
CA GLN A 355 -1.75 37.54 -7.74
C GLN A 355 -2.75 36.63 -7.04
N ASN A 356 -2.42 35.34 -6.93
CA ASN A 356 -3.30 34.35 -6.33
C ASN A 356 -2.51 33.43 -5.37
N PRO A 357 -2.12 33.94 -4.19
CA PRO A 357 -1.20 33.24 -3.28
C PRO A 357 -1.81 31.98 -2.65
N TYR A 358 -3.14 31.87 -2.61
CA TYR A 358 -3.83 30.73 -2.04
C TYR A 358 -5.01 30.29 -2.90
N SER A 359 -5.30 29.00 -2.86
CA SER A 359 -6.51 28.40 -3.45
C SER A 359 -7.35 27.73 -2.36
N ASP A 360 -8.66 27.64 -2.62
CA ASP A 360 -9.59 27.01 -1.68
C ASP A 360 -9.35 25.49 -1.57
N GLY A 361 -9.40 24.99 -0.34
CA GLY A 361 -9.39 23.56 -0.02
C GLY A 361 -10.80 22.95 -0.02
N SER A 362 -10.89 21.69 0.39
CA SER A 362 -12.18 21.01 0.55
C SER A 362 -12.82 21.39 1.89
N PRO A 363 -14.11 21.80 1.93
CA PRO A 363 -14.77 22.18 3.16
C PRO A 363 -14.89 21.00 4.14
N ILE A 364 -14.70 21.27 5.42
CA ILE A 364 -14.87 20.31 6.52
C ILE A 364 -16.31 20.39 7.02
N TYR A 365 -16.95 19.22 7.08
CA TYR A 365 -18.26 19.04 7.70
C TYR A 365 -18.12 18.18 8.95
N ILE A 366 -18.81 18.55 10.02
CA ILE A 366 -18.89 17.77 11.25
C ILE A 366 -20.34 17.42 11.54
N ARG A 367 -20.57 16.19 12.00
CA ARG A 367 -21.87 15.68 12.42
C ARG A 367 -22.36 16.41 13.69
N ASP A 368 -23.41 17.22 13.58
CA ASP A 368 -24.08 17.85 14.72
C ASP A 368 -25.30 17.04 15.16
N LYS A 369 -25.17 16.34 16.29
CA LYS A 369 -26.23 15.49 16.85
C LYS A 369 -27.43 16.27 17.39
N LYS A 370 -27.28 17.56 17.73
CA LYS A 370 -28.39 18.39 18.24
C LYS A 370 -29.27 18.88 17.10
N VAL A 371 -28.64 19.28 15.98
CA VAL A 371 -29.34 19.77 14.78
C VAL A 371 -29.78 18.61 13.88
N GLY A 372 -29.16 17.45 14.01
CA GLY A 372 -29.44 16.28 13.16
C GLY A 372 -28.90 16.45 11.74
N LYS A 373 -27.88 17.28 11.54
CA LYS A 373 -27.29 17.61 10.24
C LYS A 373 -25.76 17.67 10.30
N TYR A 374 -25.13 17.61 9.14
CA TYR A 374 -23.72 17.91 8.98
C TYR A 374 -23.52 19.41 8.82
N VAL A 375 -22.80 20.03 9.75
CA VAL A 375 -22.54 21.48 9.75
C VAL A 375 -21.14 21.74 9.22
N MET A 376 -21.00 22.69 8.30
CA MET A 376 -19.70 23.12 7.82
C MET A 376 -18.99 23.91 8.93
N THR A 377 -17.87 23.40 9.42
CA THR A 377 -17.09 24.05 10.49
C THR A 377 -15.91 24.83 9.95
N ASP A 378 -15.40 24.44 8.79
CA ASP A 378 -14.33 25.15 8.10
C ASP A 378 -14.56 25.09 6.60
N SER A 379 -14.61 26.25 5.96
CA SER A 379 -14.75 26.37 4.51
C SER A 379 -13.45 26.09 3.74
N ARG A 380 -12.30 26.05 4.45
CA ARG A 380 -10.94 25.97 3.90
C ARG A 380 -10.66 26.97 2.77
N LYS A 381 -11.25 28.17 2.84
CA LYS A 381 -10.99 29.23 1.86
C LYS A 381 -9.56 29.76 1.99
N GLY A 382 -8.84 29.79 0.87
CA GLY A 382 -7.44 30.19 0.84
C GLY A 382 -6.49 29.29 1.66
N ASP A 383 -6.80 28.01 1.79
CA ASP A 383 -6.04 27.06 2.63
C ASP A 383 -4.81 26.48 1.93
N ILE A 384 -4.86 26.31 0.61
CA ILE A 384 -3.79 25.65 -0.14
C ILE A 384 -2.84 26.71 -0.73
N PRO A 385 -1.53 26.69 -0.40
CA PRO A 385 -0.59 27.65 -0.95
C PRO A 385 -0.38 27.42 -2.46
N ASN A 386 -0.49 28.50 -3.23
CA ASN A 386 -0.16 28.52 -4.64
C ASN A 386 1.15 29.29 -4.84
N PHE A 387 2.14 28.63 -5.42
CA PHE A 387 3.48 29.17 -5.61
C PHE A 387 3.67 29.84 -6.98
N ASP A 388 4.58 30.82 -7.03
CA ASP A 388 4.95 31.51 -8.28
C ASP A 388 5.35 30.48 -9.36
N PRO A 389 4.68 30.49 -10.53
CA PRO A 389 4.97 29.59 -11.65
C PRO A 389 6.45 29.58 -12.08
N LYS A 390 7.18 30.69 -11.90
CA LYS A 390 8.61 30.79 -12.21
C LYS A 390 9.45 29.80 -11.41
N PHE A 391 9.00 29.35 -10.24
CA PHE A 391 9.71 28.41 -9.37
C PHE A 391 9.15 26.98 -9.43
N LYS A 392 8.17 26.73 -10.29
CA LYS A 392 7.66 25.37 -10.55
C LYS A 392 8.55 24.62 -11.53
N THR A 393 8.54 23.29 -11.42
CA THR A 393 9.29 22.37 -12.27
C THR A 393 8.55 21.04 -12.43
N VAL A 394 9.03 20.22 -13.36
CA VAL A 394 8.62 18.82 -13.52
C VAL A 394 9.54 17.96 -12.66
N LEU A 395 9.00 16.94 -12.01
CA LEU A 395 9.68 16.05 -11.07
C LEU A 395 10.42 16.83 -9.96
N PRO A 396 9.72 17.65 -9.15
CA PRO A 396 10.36 18.42 -8.10
C PRO A 396 10.86 17.48 -7.00
N ARG A 397 12.17 17.38 -6.79
CA ARG A 397 12.80 16.54 -5.74
C ARG A 397 13.22 17.35 -4.52
N MET A 398 13.23 18.67 -4.64
CA MET A 398 13.64 19.63 -3.60
C MET A 398 12.52 20.66 -3.35
N TYR A 399 11.34 20.19 -2.92
CA TYR A 399 10.12 21.03 -2.81
C TYR A 399 9.84 21.55 -1.40
N SER A 400 10.36 20.89 -0.36
CA SER A 400 10.00 21.22 1.03
C SER A 400 10.70 22.48 1.50
N ALA A 401 9.94 23.40 2.10
CA ALA A 401 10.45 24.62 2.70
C ALA A 401 10.99 24.43 4.14
N GLN A 402 10.98 23.20 4.67
CA GLN A 402 11.51 22.94 6.02
C GLN A 402 13.03 23.14 6.07
N GLU A 403 13.52 23.80 7.11
CA GLU A 403 14.92 24.24 7.19
C GLU A 403 15.94 23.08 7.16
N ASN A 404 15.65 21.97 7.84
CA ASN A 404 16.44 20.75 7.78
C ASN A 404 16.50 20.17 6.35
N HIS A 405 15.40 20.21 5.60
CA HIS A 405 15.36 19.74 4.22
C HIS A 405 16.16 20.67 3.30
N ILE A 406 16.03 21.99 3.47
CA ILE A 406 16.79 22.97 2.70
C ILE A 406 18.30 22.78 2.91
N ARG A 407 18.75 22.54 4.15
CA ARG A 407 20.15 22.22 4.46
C ARG A 407 20.62 20.96 3.73
N ALA A 408 19.80 19.91 3.75
CA ALA A 408 20.09 18.67 3.02
C ALA A 408 20.14 18.88 1.50
N TYR A 409 19.20 19.65 0.92
CA TYR A 409 19.19 19.99 -0.50
C TYR A 409 20.46 20.74 -0.90
N LYS A 410 20.86 21.75 -0.12
CA LYS A 410 22.09 22.52 -0.34
C LYS A 410 23.34 21.63 -0.28
N SER A 411 23.42 20.73 0.70
CA SER A 411 24.54 19.80 0.88
C SER A 411 24.64 18.76 -0.25
N TRP A 412 23.59 17.96 -0.43
CA TRP A 412 23.58 16.84 -1.38
C TRP A 412 23.50 17.31 -2.84
N GLY A 413 22.69 18.33 -3.10
CA GLY A 413 22.48 18.93 -4.41
C GLY A 413 23.59 19.89 -4.86
N LYS A 414 24.40 20.42 -3.93
CA LYS A 414 25.43 21.43 -4.19
C LYS A 414 24.86 22.61 -4.99
N ILE A 415 23.83 23.23 -4.44
CA ILE A 415 22.99 24.23 -5.11
C ILE A 415 23.78 25.54 -5.31
N LYS A 416 23.96 25.93 -6.57
CA LYS A 416 24.34 27.27 -7.01
C LYS A 416 23.09 28.04 -7.49
N GLY A 417 22.20 27.34 -8.20
CA GLY A 417 20.95 27.88 -8.71
C GLY A 417 21.09 29.02 -9.71
N VAL A 418 19.95 29.64 -10.05
CA VAL A 418 19.83 30.79 -10.94
C VAL A 418 19.12 31.91 -10.18
N PRO A 419 19.68 33.12 -10.11
CA PRO A 419 19.00 34.25 -9.48
C PRO A 419 17.79 34.67 -10.31
N ILE A 420 16.64 34.78 -9.67
CA ILE A 420 15.39 35.22 -10.27
C ILE A 420 14.82 36.33 -9.39
N GLN A 421 14.49 37.47 -10.00
CA GLN A 421 13.73 38.51 -9.32
C GLN A 421 12.27 38.05 -9.15
N ALA A 422 11.83 38.05 -7.90
CA ALA A 422 10.49 37.66 -7.49
C ALA A 422 10.00 38.59 -6.38
N ILE A 423 8.69 38.56 -6.11
CA ILE A 423 8.12 39.22 -4.93
C ILE A 423 8.14 38.16 -3.83
N ASN A 424 8.72 38.49 -2.68
CA ASN A 424 8.74 37.58 -1.54
C ASN A 424 7.37 37.53 -0.84
N ASN A 425 7.23 36.66 0.16
CA ASN A 425 5.96 36.49 0.87
C ASN A 425 5.55 37.75 1.69
N SER A 426 6.44 38.73 1.86
CA SER A 426 6.17 40.02 2.49
C SER A 426 5.73 41.11 1.50
N GLY A 427 5.69 40.81 0.20
CA GLY A 427 5.32 41.77 -0.84
C GLY A 427 6.49 42.62 -1.37
N GLU A 428 7.73 42.32 -0.98
CA GLU A 428 8.92 43.08 -1.39
C GLU A 428 9.67 42.41 -2.56
N PRO A 429 10.24 43.18 -3.50
CA PRO A 429 11.10 42.64 -4.53
C PRO A 429 12.38 42.03 -3.94
N GLU A 430 12.63 40.75 -4.21
CA GLU A 430 13.80 40.01 -3.74
C GLU A 430 14.40 39.16 -4.87
N THR A 431 15.71 38.98 -4.85
CA THR A 431 16.38 38.04 -5.77
C THR A 431 16.49 36.67 -5.11
N LEU A 432 15.65 35.73 -5.54
CA LEU A 432 15.63 34.37 -5.00
C LEU A 432 16.45 33.42 -5.90
N ILE A 433 17.17 32.50 -5.28
CA ILE A 433 17.97 31.50 -5.98
C ILE A 433 17.10 30.27 -6.30
N LYS A 434 16.73 30.12 -7.57
CA LYS A 434 16.00 28.94 -8.06
C LYS A 434 16.98 27.80 -8.38
N PRO A 435 16.80 26.59 -7.83
CA PRO A 435 17.58 25.43 -8.27
C PRO A 435 17.39 25.11 -9.75
N THR A 436 18.47 24.69 -10.40
CA THR A 436 18.42 24.18 -11.78
C THR A 436 17.88 22.75 -11.81
N MET A 437 17.37 22.31 -12.98
CA MET A 437 16.96 20.91 -13.15
C MET A 437 18.14 19.94 -12.98
N GLY A 438 19.35 20.33 -13.38
CA GLY A 438 20.55 19.53 -13.16
C GLY A 438 20.86 19.32 -11.67
N GLU A 439 20.68 20.33 -10.83
CA GLU A 439 20.83 20.24 -9.38
C GLU A 439 19.72 19.40 -8.74
N ASN A 440 18.48 19.55 -9.22
CA ASN A 440 17.34 18.73 -8.82
C ASN A 440 17.58 17.23 -9.07
N LEU A 441 18.05 16.88 -10.27
CA LEU A 441 18.42 15.51 -10.60
C LEU A 441 19.67 15.05 -9.84
N ARG A 442 20.65 15.93 -9.59
CA ARG A 442 21.81 15.58 -8.78
C ARG A 442 21.40 15.19 -7.36
N PHE A 443 20.49 15.93 -6.74
CA PHE A 443 19.94 15.57 -5.43
C PHE A 443 19.23 14.20 -5.50
N MET A 444 18.40 13.98 -6.52
CA MET A 444 17.73 12.69 -6.74
C MET A 444 18.72 11.52 -6.79
N PHE A 445 19.74 11.61 -7.65
CA PHE A 445 20.66 10.50 -7.86
C PHE A 445 21.61 10.30 -6.68
N ARG A 446 22.14 11.37 -6.09
CA ARG A 446 23.11 11.26 -4.98
C ARG A 446 22.45 10.88 -3.67
N TYR A 447 21.33 11.52 -3.31
CA TYR A 447 20.69 11.29 -2.03
C TYR A 447 19.59 10.24 -2.13
N GLN A 448 18.55 10.47 -2.93
CA GLN A 448 17.35 9.61 -2.93
C GLN A 448 17.62 8.22 -3.50
N ILE A 449 18.34 8.13 -4.63
CA ILE A 449 18.61 6.86 -5.30
C ILE A 449 19.84 6.18 -4.70
N SER A 450 20.98 6.88 -4.62
CA SER A 450 22.22 6.26 -4.13
C SER A 450 22.21 6.06 -2.61
N HIS A 451 22.10 7.14 -1.83
CA HIS A 451 22.23 7.06 -0.37
C HIS A 451 21.00 6.47 0.34
N MET A 452 19.78 6.73 -0.14
CA MET A 452 18.54 6.25 0.49
C MET A 452 18.00 4.94 -0.07
N TYR A 453 18.20 4.62 -1.35
CA TYR A 453 17.70 3.35 -1.91
C TYR A 453 18.81 2.31 -2.05
N PHE A 454 19.83 2.58 -2.88
CA PHE A 454 20.87 1.58 -3.18
C PHE A 454 21.69 1.20 -1.95
N ARG A 455 21.95 2.12 -1.01
CA ARG A 455 22.64 1.80 0.24
C ARG A 455 21.90 0.73 1.04
N TYR A 456 20.61 0.95 1.34
CA TYR A 456 19.78 -0.01 2.08
C TYR A 456 19.54 -1.29 1.28
N PHE A 457 19.39 -1.19 -0.04
CA PHE A 457 19.34 -2.37 -0.89
C PHE A 457 20.60 -3.22 -0.74
N MET A 458 21.79 -2.60 -0.78
CA MET A 458 23.06 -3.30 -0.61
C MET A 458 23.26 -3.84 0.81
N TRP A 459 22.69 -3.21 1.84
CA TRP A 459 22.72 -3.77 3.21
C TRP A 459 22.13 -5.17 3.29
N ASN A 460 21.17 -5.50 2.42
CA ASN A 460 20.56 -6.81 2.38
C ASN A 460 21.45 -7.91 1.75
N PHE A 461 22.45 -7.54 0.93
CA PHE A 461 23.19 -8.51 0.09
C PHE A 461 24.72 -8.41 0.18
N ALA A 462 25.25 -7.23 0.50
CA ALA A 462 26.69 -6.94 0.53
C ALA A 462 27.18 -6.48 1.91
N GLY A 463 26.28 -6.31 2.88
CA GLY A 463 26.60 -5.89 4.25
C GLY A 463 26.32 -4.41 4.51
N ARG A 464 26.26 -4.06 5.81
CA ARG A 464 26.01 -2.69 6.27
C ARG A 464 27.29 -1.86 6.20
N GLN A 465 27.17 -0.66 5.64
CA GLN A 465 28.19 0.36 5.77
C GLN A 465 27.89 1.16 7.05
N ASN A 466 28.86 1.33 7.94
CA ASN A 466 28.68 2.15 9.14
C ASN A 466 28.32 3.60 8.76
N ASP A 467 27.41 4.21 9.53
CA ASP A 467 27.01 5.62 9.40
C ASP A 467 28.06 6.61 9.98
N LEU A 468 29.22 6.10 10.43
CA LEU A 468 30.36 6.88 10.91
C LEU A 468 31.29 7.24 9.75
N HIS A 469 30.89 8.20 8.91
CA HIS A 469 31.78 8.89 7.98
C HIS A 469 31.48 10.39 7.92
#